data_AF-A0A6J8AD03-F1
#
_entry.id   AF-A0A6J8AD03-F1
#
_cell.length_a   1.000
_cell.length_b   1.000
_cell.length_c   1.000
_cell.angle_alpha   90.00
_cell.angle_beta   90.00
_cell.angle_gamma   90.00
#
_symmetry.space_group_name_H-M   'P 1'
#
loop_
_entity.id
_entity.type
_entity.pdbx_description
1 polymer ?
#
loop_
_entity_poly.entity_id
_entity_poly.type
_entity_poly.pdbx_seq_one_letter_code
_entity_poly.pdbx_strand_id
1 'polypeptide(L)'
;MSALAAIGSAVTSIQKNLDTLNKKVDTGLRRLTELEVMHKRLASQQDQILARQHRPTIPAAVVDDQQVPAIPDLYNLPNEELTRIKISAKSAGNFAAALTKRFFPELYGMDNLRYFYNWNGGGKHGKRELDPARREIIRQFTVRMYPEVRQEDIFRTNVINAVNEMLRRQPKKQRPALAAVQIENNPPADDPHQELEFDVL
;
A
#
# COMPACT_ATOMS: atom_id res chain seq x y z
N MET A 1 -75.29 5.66 -16.69
CA MET A 1 -74.21 5.99 -15.74
C MET A 1 -73.18 4.86 -15.52
N SER A 2 -73.36 3.63 -16.04
CA SER A 2 -72.42 2.51 -15.71
C SER A 2 -71.16 2.42 -16.58
N ALA A 3 -71.17 2.88 -17.83
CA ALA A 3 -70.04 2.71 -18.75
C ALA A 3 -68.79 3.51 -18.35
N LEU A 4 -68.95 4.77 -17.91
CA LEU A 4 -67.83 5.61 -17.44
C LEU A 4 -67.14 5.05 -16.20
N ALA A 5 -67.90 4.47 -15.26
CA ALA A 5 -67.36 3.86 -14.06
C ALA A 5 -66.53 2.59 -14.39
N ALA A 6 -66.99 1.78 -15.35
CA ALA A 6 -66.25 0.62 -15.84
C ALA A 6 -64.92 1.03 -16.52
N ILE A 7 -64.93 2.11 -17.31
CA ILE A 7 -63.72 2.67 -17.94
C ILE A 7 -62.73 3.16 -16.88
N GLY A 8 -63.20 3.89 -15.86
CA GLY A 8 -62.33 4.38 -14.77
C GLY A 8 -61.64 3.25 -13.98
N SER A 9 -62.38 2.17 -13.71
CA SER A 9 -61.83 0.97 -13.06
C SER A 9 -60.77 0.27 -13.92
N ALA A 10 -61.01 0.17 -15.23
CA ALA A 10 -60.06 -0.42 -16.18
C ALA A 10 -58.77 0.40 -16.28
N VAL A 11 -58.86 1.73 -16.36
CA VAL A 11 -57.70 2.64 -16.39
C VAL A 11 -56.86 2.48 -15.11
N THR A 12 -57.51 2.43 -13.94
CA THR A 12 -56.81 2.26 -12.66
C THR A 12 -56.07 0.91 -12.59
N SER A 13 -56.70 -0.15 -13.11
CA SER A 13 -56.10 -1.49 -13.17
C SER A 13 -54.89 -1.53 -14.11
N ILE A 14 -54.98 -0.87 -15.27
CA ILE A 14 -53.86 -0.73 -16.22
C ILE A 14 -52.70 0.04 -15.58
N GLN A 15 -52.98 1.14 -14.88
CA GLN A 15 -51.95 1.93 -14.21
C GLN A 15 -51.19 1.11 -13.16
N LYS A 16 -51.90 0.34 -12.33
CA LYS A 16 -51.29 -0.54 -11.33
C LYS A 16 -50.41 -1.63 -11.97
N ASN A 17 -50.84 -2.18 -13.09
CA ASN A 17 -50.07 -3.17 -13.85
C ASN A 17 -48.80 -2.55 -14.43
N LEU A 18 -48.88 -1.33 -14.96
CA LEU A 18 -47.73 -0.57 -15.48
C LEU A 18 -46.70 -0.29 -14.38
N ASP A 19 -47.14 0.16 -13.21
CA ASP A 19 -46.25 0.42 -12.06
C ASP A 19 -45.55 -0.86 -11.59
N THR A 20 -46.29 -1.97 -11.58
CA THR A 20 -45.73 -3.29 -11.24
C THR A 20 -44.70 -3.74 -12.27
N LEU A 21 -44.96 -3.49 -13.55
CA LEU A 21 -44.05 -3.84 -14.63
C LEU A 21 -42.77 -2.98 -14.58
N ASN A 22 -42.89 -1.68 -14.36
CA ASN A 22 -41.73 -0.79 -14.21
C ASN A 22 -40.80 -1.25 -13.08
N LYS A 23 -41.35 -1.62 -11.93
CA LYS A 23 -40.56 -2.18 -10.81
C LYS A 23 -39.82 -3.47 -11.21
N LYS A 24 -40.46 -4.32 -12.01
CA LYS A 24 -39.83 -5.56 -12.51
C LYS A 24 -38.70 -5.24 -13.49
N VAL A 25 -38.88 -4.26 -14.38
CA VAL A 25 -37.85 -3.79 -15.32
C VAL A 25 -36.66 -3.23 -14.56
N ASP A 26 -36.88 -2.37 -13.56
CA ASP A 26 -35.81 -1.81 -12.73
C ASP A 26 -35.03 -2.90 -11.98
N THR A 27 -35.75 -3.87 -11.43
CA THR A 27 -35.14 -5.02 -10.75
C THR A 27 -34.32 -5.86 -11.73
N GLY A 28 -34.83 -6.05 -12.96
CA GLY A 28 -34.12 -6.73 -14.03
C GLY A 28 -32.84 -6.03 -14.42
N LEU A 29 -32.87 -4.70 -14.58
CA LEU A 29 -31.71 -3.89 -14.94
C LEU A 29 -30.62 -3.94 -13.85
N ARG A 30 -31.01 -3.89 -12.57
CA ARG A 30 -30.06 -4.06 -11.45
C ARG A 30 -29.39 -5.42 -11.49
N ARG A 31 -30.16 -6.49 -11.66
CA ARG A 31 -29.63 -7.87 -11.77
C ARG A 31 -28.70 -8.02 -12.98
N LEU A 32 -29.04 -7.40 -14.11
CA LEU A 32 -28.18 -7.42 -15.30
C LEU A 32 -26.83 -6.74 -15.02
N THR A 33 -26.85 -5.57 -14.38
CA THR A 33 -25.64 -4.85 -13.98
C THR A 33 -24.77 -5.69 -13.04
N GLU A 34 -25.39 -6.38 -12.07
CA GLU A 34 -24.68 -7.29 -11.15
C GLU A 34 -24.05 -8.47 -11.89
N LEU A 35 -24.78 -9.07 -12.85
CA LEU A 35 -24.27 -10.15 -13.68
C LEU A 35 -23.12 -9.70 -14.57
N GLU A 36 -23.17 -8.50 -15.15
CA GLU A 36 -22.07 -7.94 -15.94
C GLU A 36 -20.81 -7.74 -15.09
N VAL A 37 -20.96 -7.22 -13.87
CA VAL A 37 -19.84 -7.08 -12.92
C VAL A 37 -19.28 -8.44 -12.54
N MET A 38 -20.14 -9.42 -12.30
CA MET A 38 -19.73 -10.79 -12.00
C MET A 38 -18.99 -11.43 -13.18
N HIS A 39 -19.48 -11.25 -14.40
CA HIS A 39 -18.86 -11.76 -15.62
C HIS A 39 -17.48 -11.15 -15.84
N LYS A 40 -17.32 -9.82 -15.64
CA LYS A 40 -16.01 -9.15 -15.67
C LYS A 40 -15.05 -9.71 -14.62
N ARG A 41 -15.54 -10.02 -13.41
CA ARG A 41 -14.72 -10.67 -12.37
C ARG A 41 -14.31 -12.08 -12.79
N LEU A 42 -15.23 -12.88 -13.33
CA LEU A 42 -14.94 -14.23 -13.78
C LEU A 42 -13.93 -14.24 -14.93
N ALA A 43 -14.08 -13.35 -15.91
CA ALA A 43 -13.11 -13.17 -16.98
C ALA A 43 -11.73 -12.80 -16.42
N SER A 44 -11.66 -11.83 -15.49
CA SER A 44 -10.39 -11.48 -14.85
C SER A 44 -9.78 -12.61 -14.01
N GLN A 45 -10.61 -13.50 -13.46
CA GLN A 45 -10.17 -14.68 -12.71
C GLN A 45 -9.66 -15.76 -13.65
N GLN A 46 -10.32 -15.95 -14.79
CA GLN A 46 -9.90 -16.87 -15.85
C GLN A 46 -8.56 -16.42 -16.45
N ASP A 47 -8.37 -15.14 -16.74
CA ASP A 47 -7.10 -14.58 -17.20
C ASP A 47 -5.98 -14.82 -16.17
N GLN A 48 -6.27 -14.66 -14.88
CA GLN A 48 -5.32 -14.98 -13.81
C GLN A 48 -4.99 -16.48 -13.73
N ILE A 49 -5.94 -17.38 -13.99
CA ILE A 49 -5.71 -18.82 -14.00
C ILE A 49 -4.87 -19.22 -15.23
N LEU A 50 -5.21 -18.69 -16.41
CA LEU A 50 -4.43 -18.91 -17.63
C LEU A 50 -3.01 -18.38 -17.48
N ALA A 51 -2.82 -17.20 -16.87
CA ALA A 51 -1.50 -16.66 -16.56
C ALA A 51 -0.71 -17.53 -15.55
N ARG A 52 -1.39 -18.25 -14.65
CA ARG A 52 -0.76 -19.23 -13.75
C ARG A 52 -0.38 -20.52 -14.47
N GLN A 53 -1.21 -20.99 -15.41
CA GLN A 53 -0.96 -22.23 -16.16
C GLN A 53 0.12 -22.06 -17.24
N HIS A 54 0.16 -20.88 -17.89
CA HIS A 54 1.19 -20.53 -18.88
C HIS A 54 2.39 -19.82 -18.26
N ARG A 55 2.49 -19.73 -16.92
CA ARG A 55 3.75 -19.37 -16.27
C ARG A 55 4.77 -20.39 -16.77
N PRO A 56 5.86 -19.98 -17.45
CA PRO A 56 6.88 -20.92 -17.89
C PRO A 56 7.36 -21.68 -16.65
N THR A 57 6.94 -22.93 -16.56
CA THR A 57 7.44 -23.88 -15.59
C THR A 57 8.81 -24.24 -16.11
N ILE A 58 9.81 -23.46 -15.68
CA ILE A 58 11.18 -23.95 -15.72
C ILE A 58 11.13 -25.28 -14.96
N PRO A 59 11.46 -26.42 -15.60
CA PRO A 59 11.52 -27.69 -14.91
C PRO A 59 12.40 -27.52 -13.68
N ALA A 60 12.08 -28.17 -12.58
CA ALA A 60 12.88 -28.16 -11.35
C ALA A 60 14.27 -28.81 -11.51
N ALA A 61 14.80 -28.90 -12.73
CA ALA A 61 16.12 -29.33 -13.08
C ALA A 61 16.86 -28.16 -13.75
N VAL A 62 17.91 -27.68 -13.06
CA VAL A 62 18.89 -26.69 -13.51
C VAL A 62 18.34 -25.26 -13.60
N VAL A 63 18.16 -24.61 -12.44
CA VAL A 63 18.40 -23.16 -12.39
C VAL A 63 19.91 -23.01 -12.55
N ASP A 64 20.32 -22.80 -13.80
CA ASP A 64 21.65 -22.26 -14.07
C ASP A 64 21.73 -20.90 -13.37
N ASP A 65 22.72 -20.73 -12.50
CA ASP A 65 22.96 -19.53 -11.68
C ASP A 65 23.28 -18.28 -12.54
N GLN A 66 23.25 -18.39 -13.88
CA GLN A 66 23.85 -17.44 -14.80
C GLN A 66 22.90 -16.46 -15.52
N GLN A 67 21.63 -16.33 -15.13
CA GLN A 67 20.77 -15.29 -15.74
C GLN A 67 19.94 -14.50 -14.74
N VAL A 68 20.52 -14.22 -13.58
CA VAL A 68 20.09 -13.09 -12.75
C VAL A 68 20.62 -11.82 -13.44
N PRO A 69 19.76 -10.90 -13.93
CA PRO A 69 20.25 -9.69 -14.56
C PRO A 69 21.15 -8.95 -13.57
N ALA A 70 22.36 -8.62 -14.02
CA ALA A 70 23.35 -7.97 -13.20
C ALA A 70 22.76 -6.68 -12.61
N ILE A 71 22.85 -6.54 -11.28
CA ILE A 71 22.43 -5.34 -10.57
C ILE A 71 23.29 -4.18 -11.12
N PRO A 72 22.69 -3.12 -11.69
CA PRO A 72 23.47 -1.98 -12.14
C PRO A 72 24.33 -1.42 -11.00
N ASP A 73 25.55 -0.96 -11.30
CA ASP A 73 26.51 -0.49 -10.28
C ASP A 73 25.92 0.56 -9.33
N LEU A 74 24.98 1.37 -9.82
CA LEU A 74 24.22 2.37 -9.03
C LEU A 74 23.51 1.76 -7.81
N TYR A 75 23.16 0.48 -7.87
CA TYR A 75 22.45 -0.25 -6.82
C TYR A 75 23.35 -1.26 -6.09
N ASN A 76 24.66 -1.22 -6.33
CA ASN A 76 25.60 -2.06 -5.62
C ASN A 76 25.73 -1.60 -4.16
N LEU A 77 25.07 -2.33 -3.26
CA LEU A 77 25.13 -2.07 -1.83
C LEU A 77 26.13 -3.04 -1.19
N PRO A 78 27.15 -2.57 -0.46
CA PRO A 78 28.10 -3.46 0.19
C PRO A 78 27.40 -4.37 1.20
N ASN A 79 27.89 -5.61 1.33
CA ASN A 79 27.31 -6.62 2.22
C ASN A 79 27.14 -6.13 3.67
N GLU A 80 28.05 -5.28 4.13
CA GLU A 80 27.97 -4.68 5.47
C GLU A 80 26.75 -3.77 5.62
N GLU A 81 26.45 -2.94 4.62
CA GLU A 81 25.28 -2.06 4.65
C GLU A 81 23.99 -2.85 4.56
N LEU A 82 23.93 -3.89 3.72
CA LEU A 82 22.79 -4.81 3.67
C LEU A 82 22.55 -5.48 5.02
N THR A 83 23.62 -5.88 5.70
CA THR A 83 23.56 -6.49 7.02
C THR A 83 23.03 -5.50 8.06
N ARG A 84 23.47 -4.24 8.03
CA ARG A 84 22.94 -3.18 8.90
C ARG A 84 21.44 -2.96 8.69
N ILE A 85 20.99 -2.90 7.43
CA ILE A 85 19.57 -2.76 7.11
C ILE A 85 18.78 -3.99 7.60
N LYS A 86 19.33 -5.21 7.43
CA LYS A 86 18.72 -6.46 7.90
C LYS A 86 18.57 -6.48 9.42
N ILE A 87 19.61 -6.12 10.16
CA ILE A 87 19.57 -6.08 11.64
C ILE A 87 18.50 -5.11 12.14
N SER A 88 18.33 -3.96 11.47
CA SER A 88 17.29 -2.99 11.81
C SER A 88 15.88 -3.42 11.38
N ALA A 89 15.75 -4.39 10.48
CA ALA A 89 14.47 -4.79 9.90
C ALA A 89 13.78 -5.88 10.74
N LYS A 90 12.50 -5.65 11.06
CA LYS A 90 11.68 -6.60 11.83
C LYS A 90 11.14 -7.78 11.01
N SER A 91 11.22 -7.69 9.69
CA SER A 91 10.73 -8.70 8.75
C SER A 91 11.31 -8.46 7.36
N ALA A 92 11.24 -9.46 6.48
CA ALA A 92 11.61 -9.32 5.07
C ALA A 92 10.87 -8.16 4.37
N GLY A 93 9.60 -7.94 4.72
CA GLY A 93 8.84 -6.79 4.21
C GLY A 93 9.35 -5.44 4.70
N ASN A 94 9.77 -5.33 5.97
CA ASN A 94 10.40 -4.11 6.49
C ASN A 94 11.75 -3.86 5.83
N PHE A 95 12.53 -4.92 5.62
CA PHE A 95 13.81 -4.87 4.91
C PHE A 95 13.61 -4.36 3.48
N ALA A 96 12.70 -4.96 2.71
CA ALA A 96 12.39 -4.53 1.35
C ALA A 96 11.90 -3.08 1.27
N ALA A 97 11.08 -2.64 2.22
CA ALA A 97 10.64 -1.26 2.30
C ALA A 97 11.80 -0.28 2.62
N ALA A 98 12.78 -0.70 3.44
CA ALA A 98 13.98 0.07 3.70
C ALA A 98 14.87 0.17 2.44
N LEU A 99 15.04 -0.93 1.71
CA LEU A 99 15.74 -0.93 0.42
C LEU A 99 15.06 0.00 -0.60
N THR A 100 13.72 0.00 -0.65
CA THR A 100 12.97 0.86 -1.59
C THR A 100 13.26 2.34 -1.34
N LYS A 101 13.35 2.76 -0.06
CA LYS A 101 13.75 4.13 0.28
C LYS A 101 15.21 4.42 -0.05
N ARG A 102 16.09 3.43 0.16
CA ARG A 102 17.52 3.56 -0.05
C ARG A 102 17.88 3.69 -1.52
N PHE A 103 17.29 2.85 -2.37
CA PHE A 103 17.59 2.79 -3.80
C PHE A 103 16.78 3.77 -4.63
N PHE A 104 15.57 4.13 -4.19
CA PHE A 104 14.66 4.99 -4.97
C PHE A 104 14.24 6.23 -4.17
N PRO A 105 15.21 7.06 -3.70
CA PRO A 105 14.90 8.26 -2.92
C PRO A 105 14.03 9.26 -3.68
N GLU A 106 14.08 9.26 -5.01
CA GLU A 106 13.23 10.08 -5.89
C GLU A 106 11.73 9.81 -5.69
N LEU A 107 11.34 8.61 -5.25
CA LEU A 107 9.94 8.30 -4.92
C LEU A 107 9.45 9.05 -3.66
N TYR A 108 10.38 9.49 -2.82
CA TYR A 108 10.12 10.12 -1.53
C TYR A 108 10.48 11.62 -1.50
N GLY A 109 10.81 12.20 -2.66
CA GLY A 109 11.07 13.63 -2.80
C GLY A 109 9.83 14.52 -2.59
N MET A 110 9.98 15.82 -2.86
CA MET A 110 8.93 16.83 -2.64
C MET A 110 7.61 16.48 -3.35
N ASP A 111 7.69 15.93 -4.56
CA ASP A 111 6.52 15.55 -5.36
C ASP A 111 5.83 14.26 -4.87
N ASN A 112 6.41 13.59 -3.87
CA ASN A 112 5.90 12.36 -3.26
C ASN A 112 5.45 11.31 -4.30
N LEU A 113 6.31 11.09 -5.32
CA LEU A 113 5.98 10.24 -6.47
C LEU A 113 5.47 8.84 -6.07
N ARG A 114 5.90 8.31 -4.93
CA ARG A 114 5.44 7.04 -4.35
C ARG A 114 3.92 6.84 -4.37
N TYR A 115 3.12 7.90 -4.24
CA TYR A 115 1.66 7.75 -4.21
C TYR A 115 1.07 7.33 -5.54
N PHE A 116 1.75 7.65 -6.64
CA PHE A 116 1.34 7.27 -7.99
C PHE A 116 1.77 5.87 -8.38
N TYR A 117 2.50 5.16 -7.52
CA TYR A 117 3.03 3.82 -7.83
C TYR A 117 2.52 2.75 -6.87
N ASN A 118 2.45 1.52 -7.36
CA ASN A 118 2.39 0.30 -6.56
C ASN A 118 3.11 -0.84 -7.31
N TRP A 119 3.25 -2.01 -6.69
CA TRP A 119 3.99 -3.15 -7.26
C TRP A 119 3.46 -3.69 -8.60
N ASN A 120 2.15 -3.69 -8.84
CA ASN A 120 1.51 -4.29 -10.04
C ASN A 120 0.73 -3.26 -10.89
N GLY A 121 0.75 -1.98 -10.51
CA GLY A 121 -0.12 -0.95 -11.07
C GLY A 121 -1.61 -1.13 -10.73
N GLY A 122 -2.46 -0.36 -11.42
CA GLY A 122 -3.92 -0.46 -11.37
C GLY A 122 -4.57 -0.05 -10.05
N GLY A 123 -5.65 -0.75 -9.69
CA GLY A 123 -6.51 -0.46 -8.54
C GLY A 123 -7.43 0.74 -8.75
N LYS A 124 -8.22 1.09 -7.71
CA LYS A 124 -9.24 2.15 -7.75
C LYS A 124 -8.69 3.53 -8.16
N HIS A 125 -7.39 3.76 -7.96
CA HIS A 125 -6.72 5.03 -8.24
C HIS A 125 -5.86 5.00 -9.51
N GLY A 126 -5.90 3.92 -10.31
CA GLY A 126 -5.14 3.83 -11.56
C GLY A 126 -3.64 4.04 -11.37
N LYS A 127 -3.05 3.46 -10.31
CA LYS A 127 -1.62 3.66 -10.01
C LYS A 127 -0.75 3.06 -11.10
N ARG A 128 0.40 3.67 -11.35
CA ARG A 128 1.44 3.11 -12.20
C ARG A 128 2.10 1.92 -11.53
N GLU A 129 2.54 0.96 -12.33
CA GLU A 129 3.37 -0.15 -11.88
C GLU A 129 4.78 0.35 -11.58
N LEU A 130 5.40 -0.16 -10.51
CA LEU A 130 6.84 -0.03 -10.34
C LEU A 130 7.52 -0.72 -11.52
N ASP A 131 8.47 -0.03 -12.16
CA ASP A 131 9.16 -0.60 -13.31
C ASP A 131 9.82 -1.95 -12.95
N PRO A 132 9.96 -2.85 -13.94
CA PRO A 132 10.52 -4.18 -13.71
C PRO A 132 11.90 -4.16 -13.04
N ALA A 133 12.76 -3.19 -13.36
CA ALA A 133 14.10 -3.11 -12.80
C ALA A 133 14.07 -2.82 -11.29
N ARG A 134 13.27 -1.85 -10.84
CA ARG A 134 13.08 -1.57 -9.41
C ARG A 134 12.58 -2.78 -8.64
N ARG A 135 11.61 -3.51 -9.20
CA ARG A 135 11.05 -4.72 -8.57
C ARG A 135 12.08 -5.84 -8.46
N GLU A 136 12.87 -6.02 -9.51
CA GLU A 136 13.90 -7.05 -9.55
C GLU A 136 15.03 -6.76 -8.55
N ILE A 137 15.49 -5.51 -8.47
CA ILE A 137 16.47 -5.08 -7.45
C ILE A 137 15.95 -5.38 -6.05
N ILE A 138 14.70 -4.99 -5.73
CA ILE A 138 14.09 -5.29 -4.42
C ILE A 138 14.06 -6.81 -4.18
N ARG A 139 13.66 -7.59 -5.19
CA ARG A 139 13.55 -9.05 -5.08
C ARG A 139 14.90 -9.69 -4.79
N GLN A 140 15.94 -9.38 -5.58
CA GLN A 140 17.26 -9.98 -5.45
C GLN A 140 17.86 -9.75 -4.07
N PHE A 141 17.89 -8.50 -3.61
CA PHE A 141 18.43 -8.20 -2.28
C PHE A 141 17.59 -8.80 -1.15
N THR A 142 16.26 -8.81 -1.29
CA THR A 142 15.39 -9.40 -0.25
C THR A 142 15.57 -10.91 -0.16
N VAL A 143 15.60 -11.63 -1.29
CA VAL A 143 15.80 -13.08 -1.32
C VAL A 143 17.22 -13.47 -0.88
N ARG A 144 18.22 -12.64 -1.17
CA ARG A 144 19.60 -12.84 -0.68
C ARG A 144 19.68 -12.77 0.85
N MET A 145 18.93 -11.86 1.47
CA MET A 145 18.95 -11.67 2.93
C MET A 145 17.91 -12.53 3.67
N TYR A 146 16.82 -12.90 3.00
CA TYR A 146 15.69 -13.69 3.51
C TYR A 146 15.32 -14.79 2.50
N PRO A 147 16.10 -15.89 2.42
CA PRO A 147 15.87 -16.95 1.43
C PRO A 147 14.48 -17.59 1.51
N GLU A 148 13.83 -17.57 2.67
CA GLU A 148 12.49 -18.11 2.89
C GLU A 148 11.40 -17.39 2.09
N VAL A 149 11.63 -16.13 1.67
CA VAL A 149 10.67 -15.41 0.83
C VAL A 149 10.89 -15.64 -0.67
N ARG A 150 11.76 -16.57 -1.08
CA ARG A 150 11.98 -16.91 -2.50
C ARG A 150 10.71 -17.40 -3.19
N GLN A 151 9.84 -18.07 -2.44
CA GLN A 151 8.59 -18.62 -2.95
C GLN A 151 7.58 -17.49 -3.23
N GLU A 152 6.95 -17.52 -4.40
CA GLU A 152 6.18 -16.36 -4.90
C GLU A 152 5.02 -15.94 -4.00
N ASP A 153 4.29 -16.90 -3.41
CA ASP A 153 3.17 -16.58 -2.51
C ASP A 153 3.64 -15.96 -1.18
N ILE A 154 4.79 -16.40 -0.67
CA ILE A 154 5.43 -15.84 0.53
C ILE A 154 5.94 -14.43 0.20
N PHE A 155 6.62 -14.26 -0.94
CA PHE A 155 7.08 -12.97 -1.43
C PHE A 155 5.91 -11.98 -1.58
N ARG A 156 4.81 -12.41 -2.20
CA ARG A 156 3.61 -11.59 -2.37
C ARG A 156 3.04 -11.15 -1.02
N THR A 157 2.91 -12.09 -0.09
CA THR A 157 2.24 -11.83 1.18
C THR A 157 3.10 -10.97 2.12
N ASN A 158 4.41 -11.21 2.16
CA ASN A 158 5.31 -10.58 3.12
C ASN A 158 6.03 -9.34 2.57
N VAL A 159 6.38 -9.34 1.28
CA VAL A 159 7.22 -8.31 0.67
C VAL A 159 6.36 -7.34 -0.13
N ILE A 160 5.60 -7.81 -1.11
CA ILE A 160 4.80 -6.94 -2.00
C ILE A 160 3.82 -6.09 -1.19
N ASN A 161 3.11 -6.71 -0.24
CA ASN A 161 2.17 -6.00 0.63
C ASN A 161 2.87 -4.92 1.46
N ALA A 162 4.04 -5.20 2.03
CA ALA A 162 4.78 -4.24 2.84
C ALA A 162 5.36 -3.07 2.02
N VAL A 163 5.80 -3.34 0.78
CA VAL A 163 6.24 -2.29 -0.15
C VAL A 163 5.06 -1.40 -0.55
N ASN A 164 3.94 -1.98 -0.96
CA ASN A 164 2.72 -1.23 -1.30
C ASN A 164 2.21 -0.40 -0.11
N GLU A 165 2.27 -0.98 1.09
CA GLU A 165 1.97 -0.30 2.34
C GLU A 165 2.86 0.94 2.54
N MET A 166 4.16 0.81 2.32
CA MET A 166 5.10 1.92 2.44
C MET A 166 4.84 3.02 1.41
N LEU A 167 4.51 2.64 0.16
CA LEU A 167 4.23 3.58 -0.92
C LEU A 167 2.92 4.36 -0.71
N ARG A 168 1.96 3.82 0.05
CA ARG A 168 0.71 4.53 0.39
C ARG A 168 0.79 5.36 1.67
N ARG A 169 1.73 5.07 2.58
CA ARG A 169 1.79 5.72 3.90
C ARG A 169 2.10 7.21 3.78
N GLN A 170 1.26 8.02 4.42
CA GLN A 170 1.54 9.44 4.64
C GLN A 170 2.74 9.59 5.59
N PRO A 171 3.59 10.61 5.42
CA PRO A 171 4.61 10.89 6.41
C PRO A 171 3.90 11.12 7.74
N LYS A 172 4.40 10.50 8.82
CA LYS A 172 3.92 10.84 10.16
C LYS A 172 4.13 12.34 10.32
N LYS A 173 3.06 13.13 10.47
CA LYS A 173 3.18 14.51 10.93
C LYS A 173 4.04 14.43 12.19
N GLN A 174 5.26 14.97 12.14
CA GLN A 174 5.97 15.24 13.37
C GLN A 174 5.02 16.10 14.18
N ARG A 175 4.56 15.63 15.35
CA ARG A 175 3.92 16.56 16.28
C ARG A 175 4.99 17.62 16.53
N PRO A 176 4.73 18.92 16.29
CA PRO A 176 5.64 19.92 16.80
C PRO A 176 5.78 19.63 18.29
N ALA A 177 7.02 19.50 18.77
CA ALA A 177 7.26 19.45 20.20
C ALA A 177 6.66 20.74 20.77
N LEU A 178 5.50 20.62 21.40
CA LEU A 178 4.83 21.76 22.02
C LEU A 178 5.75 22.26 23.13
N ALA A 179 6.00 23.57 23.09
CA ALA A 179 6.72 24.34 24.07
C ALA A 179 6.28 24.00 25.51
N ALA A 180 7.24 23.69 26.37
CA ALA A 180 7.09 23.76 27.82
C ALA A 180 8.48 23.69 28.48
N VAL A 181 9.09 24.86 28.72
CA VAL A 181 9.63 25.26 30.04
C VAL A 181 9.63 26.79 30.08
N GLN A 182 8.51 27.37 30.53
CA GLN A 182 8.48 28.68 31.18
C GLN A 182 8.09 28.41 32.64
N ILE A 183 9.09 28.14 33.47
CA ILE A 183 9.10 28.09 34.95
C ILE A 183 10.60 28.30 35.24
N GLU A 184 11.13 29.32 35.91
CA GLU A 184 10.62 30.28 36.87
C GLU A 184 11.79 31.27 37.10
N ASN A 185 11.63 32.54 36.68
CA ASN A 185 12.52 33.61 37.11
C ASN A 185 11.92 34.21 38.38
N ASN A 186 12.32 33.68 39.53
CA ASN A 186 12.14 34.37 40.81
C ASN A 186 13.53 34.44 41.48
N PRO A 187 14.06 35.63 41.80
CA PRO A 187 15.30 35.73 42.55
C PRO A 187 15.03 35.26 43.99
N PRO A 188 15.97 34.53 44.63
CA PRO A 188 15.79 34.14 46.02
C PRO A 188 15.81 35.39 46.90
N ALA A 189 14.77 35.53 47.72
CA ALA A 189 14.67 36.51 48.78
C ALA A 189 15.76 36.26 49.83
N ASP A 190 16.30 37.37 50.35
CA ASP A 190 17.15 37.44 51.54
C ASP A 190 16.60 36.58 52.68
N ASP A 191 17.47 35.83 53.36
CA ASP A 191 17.32 35.55 54.78
C ASP A 191 18.70 35.70 55.46
N PRO A 192 18.77 36.40 56.61
CA PRO A 192 20.01 36.87 57.22
C PRO A 192 20.58 35.86 58.22
N HIS A 193 21.78 36.18 58.69
CA HIS A 193 22.52 35.52 59.78
C HIS A 193 23.27 34.24 59.39
N GLN A 194 24.55 34.41 59.02
CA GLN A 194 25.60 33.85 59.87
C GLN A 194 26.93 34.61 59.74
N GLU A 195 27.21 35.28 60.86
CA GLU A 195 28.42 35.85 61.43
C GLU A 195 29.81 35.41 60.93
N LEU A 196 30.66 36.45 60.76
CA LEU A 196 31.99 36.65 61.38
C LEU A 196 33.05 35.54 61.22
N GLU A 197 34.17 35.85 60.53
CA GLU A 197 35.40 36.32 61.20
C GLU A 197 36.60 36.47 60.22
N PHE A 198 37.23 37.65 60.33
CA PHE A 198 38.66 37.98 60.28
C PHE A 198 39.55 37.79 59.03
N ASP A 199 39.91 38.97 58.49
CA ASP A 199 41.25 39.55 58.30
C ASP A 199 42.31 38.98 57.32
N VAL A 200 43.13 39.95 56.87
CA VAL A 200 44.55 39.89 56.49
C VAL A 200 44.87 40.03 54.99
N LEU A 201 44.81 41.28 54.49
CA LEU A 201 45.89 42.11 53.86
C LEU A 201 45.38 43.02 52.73
#